data_AF-A0A7C7NXW3-F1
#
_entry.id   AF-A0A7C7NXW3-F1
#
_cell.length_a   1.000
_cell.length_b   1.000
_cell.length_c   1.000
_cell.angle_alpha   90.00
_cell.angle_beta   90.00
_cell.angle_gamma   90.00
#
_symmetry.space_group_name_H-M   'P 1'
#
loop_
_entity.id
_entity.type
_entity.pdbx_description
1 polymer ?
#
loop_
_entity_poly.entity_id
_entity_poly.type
_entity_poly.pdbx_seq_one_letter_code
_entity_poly.pdbx_strand_id
1 'polypeptide(L)'
;MKNIVFVYRDNEKISEIVPKLGEYIENIFLTTKLDNGLQFVNFEHIDLFVIDSSYQIETNRLDALRKIEEKLIFTANQNIENVEIGKYLTYSELVEYIQHHSKDKESETFKKAPNIFRDFELFQEAITQEVRRAKRYRYPLVVVLFQLEESKYMEKIINYFSSKIREFDYLWIIDDVRFAMVLPHTGWNGAEILTSRLITQVSEKLNIDTSSIRNQIITFKRIESDSEFIDKIKDSIHKKYFEINRNIDFDIWKDELFAEFIEGKTIRIFNRYRGLLISHDADIVLKNEKLELHNIRPLQLSIISKEMATYFYSSTLGKAVRGEVDNLDMKKSFVSMGNFEIVDIEYIKNNNNNMKLIIENGIDATLSDGDQILKASLFELSLDELTLVLPTSQLVDISKNCYIEFSLNGNLIKSPAQIREIERGKEITYIDVKIVTSPNDNMHISTYLSSQQMQIIKELKSELG
;
A
#
# COMPACT_ATOMS: atom_id res chain seq x y z
N MET A 1 29.33 9.13 20.68
CA MET A 1 29.67 7.70 20.50
C MET A 1 28.52 7.05 19.73
N LYS A 2 28.77 6.19 18.74
CA LYS A 2 27.74 5.68 17.83
C LYS A 2 27.43 4.20 18.04
N ASN A 3 28.44 3.34 18.18
CA ASN A 3 28.25 1.89 18.17
C ASN A 3 28.90 1.22 19.39
N ILE A 4 28.10 0.53 20.20
CA ILE A 4 28.58 -0.29 21.32
C ILE A 4 28.12 -1.73 21.15
N VAL A 5 29.01 -2.68 21.42
CA VAL A 5 28.67 -4.11 21.55
C VAL A 5 28.66 -4.48 23.02
N PHE A 6 27.60 -5.15 23.49
CA PHE A 6 27.50 -5.77 24.81
C PHE A 6 27.49 -7.29 24.66
N VAL A 7 28.45 -7.94 25.32
CA VAL A 7 28.49 -9.38 25.51
C VAL A 7 28.05 -9.71 26.93
N TYR A 8 27.01 -10.51 27.09
CA TYR A 8 26.41 -10.76 28.40
C TYR A 8 25.86 -12.19 28.51
N ARG A 9 25.46 -12.61 29.71
CA ARG A 9 24.80 -13.91 29.92
C ARG A 9 23.44 -13.76 30.60
N ASP A 10 23.30 -12.77 31.47
CA ASP A 10 22.09 -12.48 32.23
C ASP A 10 21.33 -11.29 31.61
N ASN A 11 20.10 -11.53 31.16
CA ASN A 11 19.26 -10.52 30.51
C ASN A 11 18.74 -9.46 31.50
N GLU A 12 18.56 -9.79 32.79
CA GLU A 12 17.89 -8.89 33.74
C GLU A 12 18.71 -7.63 34.02
N LYS A 13 20.04 -7.75 34.13
CA LYS A 13 20.92 -6.59 34.36
C LYS A 13 21.07 -5.72 33.11
N ILE A 14 21.01 -6.34 31.93
CA ILE A 14 21.17 -5.65 30.65
C ILE A 14 19.91 -4.85 30.30
N SER A 15 18.72 -5.38 30.59
CA SER A 15 17.46 -4.69 30.32
C SER A 15 17.29 -3.39 31.12
N GLU A 16 17.93 -3.27 32.29
CA GLU A 16 17.89 -2.05 33.09
C GLU A 16 18.85 -0.95 32.59
N ILE A 17 19.97 -1.33 31.96
CA ILE A 17 21.03 -0.37 31.58
C ILE A 17 20.95 0.08 30.13
N VAL A 18 20.52 -0.80 29.22
CA VAL A 18 20.40 -0.49 27.79
C VAL A 18 19.51 0.73 27.53
N PRO A 19 18.35 0.92 28.20
CA PRO A 19 17.54 2.12 28.03
C PRO A 19 18.28 3.41 28.41
N LYS A 20 19.06 3.38 29.51
CA LYS A 20 19.84 4.54 29.98
C LYS A 20 20.98 4.89 29.03
N LEU A 21 21.55 3.88 28.38
CA LEU A 21 22.63 4.04 27.41
C LEU A 21 22.10 4.48 26.04
N GLY A 22 20.89 4.05 25.67
CA GLY A 22 20.21 4.44 24.42
C GLY A 22 19.97 5.94 24.29
N GLU A 23 19.99 6.70 25.40
CA GLU A 23 19.93 8.17 25.37
C GLU A 23 21.20 8.82 24.79
N TYR A 24 22.35 8.13 24.80
CA TYR A 24 23.67 8.68 24.47
C TYR A 24 24.36 7.99 23.29
N ILE A 25 23.81 6.88 22.80
CA ILE A 25 24.42 5.99 21.80
C ILE A 25 23.39 5.65 20.73
N GLU A 26 23.80 5.70 19.46
CA GLU A 26 22.92 5.42 18.32
C GLU A 26 22.59 3.93 18.19
N ASN A 27 23.57 3.03 18.35
CA ASN A 27 23.42 1.58 18.19
C ASN A 27 24.04 0.80 19.35
N ILE A 28 23.22 -0.07 19.96
CA ILE A 28 23.65 -1.01 21.01
C ILE A 28 23.41 -2.43 20.51
N PHE A 29 24.49 -3.16 20.24
CA PHE A 29 24.44 -4.54 19.79
C PHE A 29 24.53 -5.48 20.98
N LEU A 30 23.48 -6.27 21.20
CA LEU A 30 23.39 -7.20 22.32
C LEU A 30 23.71 -8.62 21.85
N THR A 31 24.61 -9.31 22.54
CA THR A 31 24.89 -10.71 22.24
C THR A 31 25.25 -11.54 23.47
N THR A 32 24.85 -12.81 23.45
CA THR A 32 25.18 -13.77 24.49
C THR A 32 26.42 -14.62 24.18
N LYS A 33 27.06 -14.37 23.04
CA LYS A 33 28.24 -15.11 22.57
C LYS A 33 29.36 -14.15 22.18
N LEU A 34 30.53 -14.34 22.77
CA LEU A 34 31.71 -13.52 22.50
C LEU A 34 32.11 -13.51 21.02
N ASP A 35 32.07 -14.67 20.35
CA ASP A 35 32.43 -14.79 18.93
C ASP A 35 31.52 -13.94 18.03
N ASN A 36 30.23 -13.87 18.33
CA ASN A 36 29.30 -13.02 17.60
C ASN A 36 29.61 -11.54 17.85
N GLY A 37 29.93 -11.18 19.09
CA GLY A 37 30.39 -9.84 19.44
C GLY A 37 31.62 -9.43 18.65
N LEU A 38 32.65 -10.28 18.63
CA LEU A 38 33.91 -10.03 17.94
C LEU A 38 33.74 -9.91 16.43
N GLN A 39 32.76 -10.59 15.83
CA GLN A 39 32.41 -10.39 14.43
C GLN A 39 31.96 -8.94 14.19
N PHE A 40 31.13 -8.36 15.05
CA PHE A 40 30.72 -6.95 14.91
C PHE A 40 31.91 -6.00 14.91
N VAL A 41 32.97 -6.27 15.68
CA VAL A 41 34.17 -5.41 15.67
C VAL A 41 34.90 -5.42 14.33
N ASN A 42 34.83 -6.53 13.58
CA ASN A 42 35.46 -6.63 12.26
C ASN A 42 34.59 -6.07 11.13
N PHE A 43 33.27 -6.01 11.31
CA PHE A 43 32.31 -5.60 10.27
C PHE A 43 31.76 -4.18 10.44
N GLU A 44 31.69 -3.69 11.67
CA GLU A 44 31.15 -2.38 12.05
C GLU A 44 32.26 -1.55 12.71
N HIS A 45 32.23 -0.21 12.55
CA HIS A 45 33.11 0.65 13.33
C HIS A 45 32.59 0.71 14.78
N ILE A 46 33.05 -0.22 15.62
CA ILE A 46 32.69 -0.28 17.04
C ILE A 46 33.53 0.74 17.83
N ASP A 47 32.84 1.59 18.61
CA ASP A 47 33.46 2.57 19.51
C ASP A 47 33.82 1.94 20.85
N LEU A 48 32.93 1.08 21.39
CA LEU A 48 33.16 0.34 22.63
C LEU A 48 32.70 -1.11 22.54
N PHE A 49 33.48 -1.98 23.16
CA PHE A 49 33.17 -3.39 23.33
C PHE A 49 33.06 -3.68 24.83
N VAL A 50 31.85 -3.92 25.31
CA VAL A 50 31.56 -4.13 26.73
C VAL A 50 31.32 -5.61 26.98
N ILE A 51 32.10 -6.20 27.89
CA ILE A 51 31.85 -7.53 28.42
C ILE A 51 31.24 -7.39 29.79
N ASP A 52 30.03 -7.89 29.93
CA ASP A 52 29.29 -7.82 31.17
C ASP A 52 29.83 -8.80 32.22
N SER A 53 29.76 -8.40 33.49
CA SER A 53 30.07 -9.17 34.68
C SER A 53 29.36 -10.54 34.75
N SER A 54 28.22 -10.74 34.09
CA SER A 54 27.56 -12.05 33.99
C SER A 54 28.24 -13.03 33.01
N TYR A 55 29.10 -12.53 32.12
CA TYR A 55 29.72 -13.33 31.06
C TYR A 55 31.06 -13.93 31.50
N GLN A 56 31.16 -15.27 31.52
CA GLN A 56 32.41 -15.96 31.85
C GLN A 56 33.31 -16.06 30.63
N ILE A 57 34.51 -15.51 30.72
CA ILE A 57 35.50 -15.51 29.62
C ILE A 57 36.35 -16.77 29.69
N GLU A 58 36.42 -17.50 28.58
CA GLU A 58 37.34 -18.61 28.42
C GLU A 58 38.78 -18.10 28.16
N THR A 59 39.77 -18.67 28.84
CA THR A 59 41.19 -18.24 28.78
C THR A 59 41.78 -18.28 27.38
N ASN A 60 41.34 -19.21 26.53
CA ASN A 60 41.74 -19.32 25.12
C ASN A 60 41.18 -18.21 24.22
N ARG A 61 40.30 -17.33 24.71
CA ARG A 61 39.71 -16.21 23.96
C ARG A 61 40.34 -14.86 24.26
N LEU A 62 41.28 -14.79 25.20
CA LEU A 62 41.97 -13.55 25.58
C LEU A 62 42.79 -12.94 24.44
N ASP A 63 43.40 -13.78 23.59
CA ASP A 63 44.18 -13.30 22.44
C ASP A 63 43.31 -12.62 21.37
N ALA A 64 42.02 -12.99 21.27
CA ALA A 64 41.09 -12.31 20.38
C ALA A 64 40.68 -10.93 20.92
N LEU A 65 40.58 -10.80 22.24
CA LEU A 65 40.23 -9.56 22.93
C LEU A 65 41.38 -8.55 22.99
N ARG A 66 42.63 -9.02 23.05
CA ARG A 66 43.83 -8.16 22.94
C ARG A 66 43.83 -7.29 21.68
N LYS A 67 43.24 -7.76 20.58
CA LYS A 67 43.18 -7.02 19.32
C LYS A 67 42.29 -5.77 19.38
N ILE A 68 41.47 -5.65 20.43
CA ILE A 68 40.49 -4.58 20.61
C ILE A 68 40.64 -3.91 21.99
N GLU A 69 41.79 -4.08 22.64
CA GLU A 69 42.07 -3.69 24.02
C GLU A 69 41.70 -2.23 24.33
N GLU A 70 42.03 -1.30 23.44
CA GLU A 70 41.75 0.14 23.62
C GLU A 70 40.24 0.48 23.65
N LYS A 71 39.40 -0.42 23.12
CA LYS A 71 37.94 -0.27 23.04
C LYS A 71 37.21 -1.17 24.03
N LEU A 72 37.95 -2.03 24.74
CA LEU A 72 37.42 -3.08 25.58
C LEU A 72 37.14 -2.54 26.98
N ILE A 73 35.89 -2.69 27.42
CA ILE A 73 35.46 -2.37 28.79
C ILE A 73 34.85 -3.62 29.43
N PHE A 74 35.24 -3.89 30.67
CA PHE A 74 34.66 -4.91 31.53
C PHE A 74 33.77 -4.25 32.57
N THR A 75 32.52 -4.71 32.70
CA THR A 75 31.68 -4.22 33.80
C THR A 75 32.13 -4.87 35.12
N ALA A 76 32.50 -4.05 36.09
CA ALA A 76 33.15 -4.49 37.32
C ALA A 76 32.13 -5.18 38.24
N ASN A 77 32.15 -6.51 38.23
CA ASN A 77 31.65 -7.37 39.33
C ASN A 77 32.21 -8.79 39.25
N GLN A 78 33.35 -8.93 38.60
CA GLN A 78 33.84 -10.21 38.13
C GLN A 78 35.20 -10.45 38.80
N ASN A 79 35.33 -11.53 39.56
CA ASN A 79 36.62 -12.04 40.04
C ASN A 79 37.42 -12.53 38.82
N ILE A 80 37.94 -11.59 38.03
CA ILE A 80 38.80 -11.87 36.91
C ILE A 80 40.23 -11.64 37.39
N GLU A 81 40.71 -12.53 38.26
CA GLU A 81 42.05 -12.38 38.87
C GLU A 81 43.22 -12.47 37.85
N ASN A 82 42.96 -12.61 36.54
CA ASN A 82 44.01 -12.88 35.54
C ASN A 82 43.78 -12.24 34.15
N VAL A 83 43.02 -11.14 34.04
CA VAL A 83 42.88 -10.42 32.76
C VAL A 83 43.44 -9.02 32.93
N GLU A 84 44.54 -8.72 32.24
CA GLU A 84 45.26 -7.43 32.31
C GLU A 84 44.94 -6.49 31.14
N ILE A 85 43.85 -6.75 30.40
CA ILE A 85 43.50 -6.02 29.17
C ILE A 85 42.20 -5.23 29.36
N GLY A 86 42.07 -4.09 28.69
CA GLY A 86 40.87 -3.26 28.70
C GLY A 86 40.70 -2.41 29.97
N LYS A 87 39.57 -1.71 30.08
CA LYS A 87 39.21 -0.88 31.25
C LYS A 87 38.13 -1.57 32.08
N TYR A 88 38.23 -1.47 33.40
CA TYR A 88 37.22 -1.99 34.32
C TYR A 88 36.39 -0.83 34.85
N LEU A 89 35.08 -0.85 34.58
CA LEU A 89 34.15 0.18 35.02
C LEU A 89 32.95 -0.46 35.69
N THR A 90 32.51 0.05 36.83
CA THR A 90 31.15 -0.24 37.31
C THR A 90 30.12 0.25 36.29
N TYR A 91 28.88 -0.22 36.41
CA TYR A 91 27.81 0.23 35.51
C TYR A 91 27.53 1.74 35.58
N SER A 92 27.63 2.35 36.77
CA SER A 92 27.54 3.80 36.92
C SER A 92 28.66 4.53 36.19
N GLU A 93 29.90 4.04 36.33
CA GLU A 93 31.06 4.64 35.67
C GLU A 93 31.02 4.42 34.15
N LEU A 94 30.46 3.30 33.68
CA LEU A 94 30.25 3.04 32.25
C LEU A 94 29.27 4.07 31.65
N VAL A 95 28.17 4.35 32.34
CA VAL A 95 27.18 5.36 31.90
C VAL A 95 27.83 6.74 31.87
N GLU A 96 28.55 7.14 32.92
CA GLU A 96 29.26 8.43 32.96
C GLU A 96 30.34 8.53 31.87
N TYR A 97 31.10 7.45 31.64
CA TYR A 97 32.11 7.39 30.59
C TYR A 97 31.48 7.63 29.21
N ILE A 98 30.37 6.95 28.91
CA ILE A 98 29.63 7.11 27.66
C ILE A 98 29.03 8.52 27.55
N GLN A 99 28.51 9.09 28.64
CA GLN A 99 27.96 10.45 28.66
C GLN A 99 29.03 11.51 28.37
N HIS A 100 30.22 11.39 28.96
CA HIS A 100 31.31 12.32 28.72
C HIS A 100 31.86 12.19 27.29
N HIS A 101 32.06 10.97 26.80
CA HIS A 101 32.58 10.71 25.45
C HIS A 101 31.52 10.84 24.34
N SER A 102 30.25 11.08 24.70
CA SER A 102 29.19 11.45 23.75
C SER A 102 29.03 12.97 23.63
N LYS A 103 29.31 13.76 24.68
CA LYS A 103 29.25 15.22 24.67
C LYS A 103 30.38 15.91 23.88
N ASP A 104 31.56 15.30 23.76
CA ASP A 104 32.71 15.88 23.03
C ASP A 104 32.61 15.83 21.48
N LYS A 105 31.43 15.53 20.93
CA LYS A 105 31.16 15.64 19.47
C LYS A 105 29.98 16.56 19.12
N GLU A 106 29.60 17.46 20.02
CA GLU A 106 28.73 18.60 19.68
C GLU A 106 29.52 19.77 19.05
N SER A 107 30.23 19.52 17.94
CA SER A 107 30.63 20.60 17.03
C SER A 107 31.20 20.06 15.72
N GLU A 108 30.42 19.29 14.96
CA GLU A 108 30.65 19.24 13.51
C GLU A 108 29.43 18.67 12.78
N THR A 109 28.62 19.58 12.25
CA THR A 109 27.62 19.37 11.18
C THR A 109 26.51 18.34 11.45
N PHE A 110 25.29 18.86 11.69
CA PHE A 110 24.02 18.15 11.61
C PHE A 110 23.98 17.16 10.43
N LYS A 111 24.17 15.87 10.72
CA LYS A 111 23.89 14.74 9.81
C LYS A 111 22.73 13.96 10.40
N LYS A 112 21.51 14.40 10.05
CA LYS A 112 20.26 13.77 10.49
C LYS A 112 20.04 12.49 9.69
N ALA A 113 20.22 11.33 10.31
CA ALA A 113 19.78 10.04 9.77
C ALA A 113 18.24 9.96 9.80
N PRO A 114 17.60 9.16 8.93
CA PRO A 114 16.16 8.94 9.02
C PRO A 114 15.82 8.23 10.34
N ASN A 115 14.68 8.59 10.94
CA ASN A 115 14.16 7.87 12.09
C ASN A 115 13.57 6.53 11.63
N ILE A 116 14.02 5.43 12.22
CA ILE A 116 13.58 4.07 11.86
C ILE A 116 12.62 3.54 12.91
N PHE A 117 11.46 3.07 12.48
CA PHE A 117 10.43 2.50 13.34
C PHE A 117 10.20 1.05 12.96
N ARG A 118 10.23 0.16 13.96
CA ARG A 118 9.75 -1.23 13.85
C ARG A 118 8.44 -1.43 14.61
N ASP A 119 8.19 -0.57 15.60
CA ASP A 119 6.96 -0.55 16.38
C ASP A 119 5.94 0.40 15.74
N PHE A 120 4.72 -0.08 15.57
CA PHE A 120 3.64 0.67 14.93
C PHE A 120 3.16 1.84 15.80
N GLU A 121 3.10 1.70 17.11
CA GLU A 121 2.62 2.75 18.01
C GLU A 121 3.61 3.93 18.03
N LEU A 122 4.92 3.63 18.08
CA LEU A 122 5.97 4.65 17.99
C LEU A 122 5.98 5.36 16.63
N PHE A 123 5.77 4.61 15.54
CA PHE A 123 5.61 5.20 14.22
C PHE A 123 4.37 6.10 14.16
N GLN A 124 3.24 5.61 14.66
CA GLN A 124 1.97 6.33 14.65
C GLN A 124 2.09 7.64 15.42
N GLU A 125 2.73 7.66 16.58
CA GLU A 125 2.95 8.87 17.36
C GLU A 125 3.80 9.89 16.59
N ALA A 126 4.96 9.46 16.07
CA ALA A 126 5.89 10.32 15.34
C ALA A 126 5.25 10.90 14.06
N ILE A 127 4.52 10.08 13.31
CA ILE A 127 3.84 10.51 12.10
C ILE A 127 2.65 11.41 12.39
N THR A 128 1.89 11.17 13.46
CA THR A 128 0.80 12.06 13.87
C THR A 128 1.33 13.47 14.12
N GLN A 129 2.50 13.59 14.77
CA GLN A 129 3.13 14.89 14.98
C GLN A 129 3.57 15.54 13.66
N GLU A 130 4.12 14.76 12.72
CA GLU A 130 4.56 15.25 11.42
C GLU A 130 3.40 15.69 10.53
N VAL A 131 2.28 14.95 10.52
CA VAL A 131 1.04 15.33 9.86
C VAL A 131 0.51 16.66 10.40
N ARG A 132 0.54 16.85 11.72
CA ARG A 132 0.14 18.13 12.35
C ARG A 132 1.05 19.28 11.94
N ARG A 133 2.35 19.04 11.74
CA ARG A 133 3.29 20.03 11.20
C ARG A 133 3.01 20.32 9.73
N ALA A 134 2.81 19.30 8.90
CA ALA A 134 2.44 19.44 7.49
C ALA A 134 1.16 20.25 7.31
N LYS A 135 0.15 20.04 8.18
CA LYS A 135 -1.07 20.86 8.25
C LYS A 135 -0.77 22.32 8.58
N ARG A 136 -0.02 22.55 9.65
CA ARG A 136 0.30 23.90 10.16
C ARG A 136 1.08 24.71 9.13
N TYR A 137 2.05 24.10 8.47
CA TYR A 137 2.97 24.75 7.54
C TYR A 137 2.62 24.53 6.06
N ARG A 138 1.55 23.80 5.77
CA ARG A 138 0.98 23.55 4.44
C ARG A 138 1.98 22.99 3.42
N TYR A 139 2.86 22.09 3.85
CA TYR A 139 3.79 21.40 2.94
C TYR A 139 3.27 20.02 2.54
N PRO A 140 3.65 19.52 1.35
CA PRO A 140 3.26 18.19 0.90
C PRO A 140 3.97 17.10 1.70
N LEU A 141 3.26 16.00 1.93
CA LEU A 141 3.81 14.79 2.56
C LEU A 141 3.60 13.63 1.59
N VAL A 142 4.64 12.83 1.39
CA VAL A 142 4.58 11.64 0.52
C VAL A 142 5.01 10.42 1.31
N VAL A 143 4.31 9.31 1.10
CA VAL A 143 4.66 8.01 1.65
C VAL A 143 4.95 7.10 0.48
N VAL A 144 6.11 6.48 0.47
CA VAL A 144 6.48 5.47 -0.52
C VAL A 144 6.46 4.12 0.16
N LEU A 145 5.55 3.24 -0.23
CA LEU A 145 5.50 1.86 0.24
C LEU A 145 6.38 1.00 -0.65
N PHE A 146 7.22 0.18 -0.05
CA PHE A 146 8.09 -0.77 -0.72
C PHE A 146 7.69 -2.20 -0.35
N GLN A 147 7.83 -3.10 -1.31
CA GLN A 147 7.67 -4.53 -1.13
C GLN A 147 8.77 -5.28 -1.85
N LEU A 148 9.36 -6.24 -1.15
CA LEU A 148 10.36 -7.16 -1.67
C LEU A 148 9.71 -8.49 -2.05
N GLU A 149 10.23 -9.14 -3.09
CA GLU A 149 9.85 -10.52 -3.43
C GLU A 149 10.44 -11.54 -2.45
N GLU A 150 11.60 -11.24 -1.85
CA GLU A 150 12.30 -12.12 -0.92
C GLU A 150 12.75 -11.38 0.36
N SER A 151 12.39 -11.91 1.53
CA SER A 151 12.71 -11.31 2.83
C SER A 151 14.21 -11.30 3.15
N LYS A 152 15.00 -12.18 2.54
CA LYS A 152 16.45 -12.32 2.81
C LYS A 152 17.28 -11.06 2.51
N TYR A 153 16.72 -10.13 1.73
CA TYR A 153 17.36 -8.87 1.38
C TYR A 153 16.88 -7.68 2.23
N MET A 154 15.84 -7.87 3.05
CA MET A 154 15.17 -6.80 3.79
C MET A 154 16.14 -5.98 4.64
N GLU A 155 16.87 -6.62 5.57
CA GLU A 155 17.82 -5.92 6.44
C GLU A 155 18.93 -5.21 5.65
N LYS A 156 19.41 -5.80 4.55
CA LYS A 156 20.43 -5.17 3.70
C LYS A 156 19.92 -3.91 3.00
N ILE A 157 18.67 -3.95 2.53
CA ILE A 157 18.00 -2.82 1.88
C ILE A 157 17.68 -1.74 2.91
N ILE A 158 17.15 -2.11 4.08
CA ILE A 158 16.91 -1.16 5.18
C ILE A 158 18.21 -0.49 5.62
N ASN A 159 19.29 -1.25 5.80
CA ASN A 159 20.60 -0.68 6.16
C ASN A 159 21.12 0.27 5.07
N TYR A 160 20.92 -0.09 3.80
CA TYR A 160 21.27 0.79 2.70
C TYR A 160 20.47 2.09 2.74
N PHE A 161 19.14 2.02 2.82
CA PHE A 161 18.24 3.17 2.86
C PHE A 161 18.55 4.06 4.08
N SER A 162 18.73 3.45 5.25
CA SER A 162 19.09 4.15 6.49
C SER A 162 20.43 4.86 6.41
N SER A 163 21.37 4.33 5.62
CA SER A 163 22.67 4.98 5.37
C SER A 163 22.58 6.19 4.42
N LYS A 164 21.45 6.38 3.71
CA LYS A 164 21.22 7.52 2.80
C LYS A 164 20.72 8.73 3.57
N ILE A 165 21.67 9.30 4.29
CA ILE A 165 21.51 10.51 5.10
C ILE A 165 21.12 11.68 4.17
N ARG A 166 20.08 12.44 4.56
CA ARG A 166 19.47 13.61 3.87
C ARG A 166 18.44 13.33 2.78
N GLU A 167 18.09 12.09 2.50
CA GLU A 167 17.14 11.80 1.43
C GLU A 167 15.68 11.70 1.93
N PHE A 168 15.47 11.35 3.20
CA PHE A 168 14.14 11.23 3.81
C PHE A 168 14.21 11.28 5.35
N ASP A 169 13.07 11.53 6.02
CA ASP A 169 13.02 11.75 7.46
C ASP A 169 12.56 10.51 8.26
N TYR A 170 11.73 9.64 7.69
CA TYR A 170 11.18 8.48 8.41
C TYR A 170 11.20 7.20 7.55
N LEU A 171 11.53 6.09 8.20
CA LEU A 171 11.45 4.74 7.66
C LEU A 171 10.66 3.86 8.61
N TRP A 172 9.61 3.21 8.14
CA TRP A 172 8.81 2.27 8.92
C TRP A 172 8.92 0.87 8.34
N ILE A 173 9.43 -0.06 9.14
CA ILE A 173 9.50 -1.47 8.81
C ILE A 173 8.18 -2.08 9.24
N ILE A 174 7.38 -2.52 8.28
CA ILE A 174 6.03 -3.03 8.50
C ILE A 174 6.10 -4.52 8.85
N ASP A 175 6.86 -5.27 8.05
CA ASP A 175 7.14 -6.69 8.26
C ASP A 175 8.41 -7.11 7.48
N ASP A 176 8.63 -8.41 7.35
CA ASP A 176 9.82 -9.02 6.76
C ASP A 176 10.00 -8.75 5.26
N VAL A 177 8.97 -8.24 4.57
CA VAL A 177 8.99 -7.97 3.13
C VAL A 177 8.47 -6.58 2.76
N ARG A 178 7.91 -5.80 3.70
CA ARG A 178 7.32 -4.49 3.47
C ARG A 178 7.91 -3.42 4.37
N PHE A 179 8.16 -2.25 3.79
CA PHE A 179 8.53 -1.04 4.52
C PHE A 179 7.98 0.21 3.86
N ALA A 180 7.90 1.31 4.60
CA ALA A 180 7.43 2.59 4.14
C ALA A 180 8.48 3.67 4.38
N MET A 181 8.67 4.55 3.41
CA MET A 181 9.49 5.74 3.52
C MET A 181 8.57 6.97 3.53
N VAL A 182 8.71 7.85 4.52
CA VAL A 182 7.93 9.09 4.57
C VAL A 182 8.83 10.28 4.25
N LEU A 183 8.34 11.09 3.31
CA LEU A 183 9.04 12.21 2.68
C LEU A 183 8.29 13.52 2.96
N PRO A 184 8.62 14.23 4.06
CA PRO A 184 8.18 15.60 4.27
C PRO A 184 8.67 16.53 3.16
N HIS A 185 7.91 17.60 2.90
CA HIS A 185 8.22 18.65 1.92
C HIS A 185 8.44 18.16 0.47
N THR A 186 8.10 16.91 0.18
CA THR A 186 8.38 16.27 -1.10
C THR A 186 7.08 16.09 -1.88
N GLY A 187 7.09 16.39 -3.18
CA GLY A 187 5.98 16.12 -4.09
C GLY A 187 6.13 14.78 -4.81
N TRP A 188 5.13 14.37 -5.58
CA TRP A 188 5.12 13.09 -6.33
C TRP A 188 6.39 12.89 -7.18
N ASN A 189 6.74 13.86 -8.03
CA ASN A 189 7.90 13.77 -8.93
C ASN A 189 9.23 13.65 -8.14
N GLY A 190 9.33 14.35 -7.00
CA GLY A 190 10.51 14.27 -6.14
C GLY A 190 10.66 12.90 -5.50
N ALA A 191 9.54 12.32 -5.06
CA ALA A 191 9.51 10.98 -4.52
C ALA A 191 9.81 9.90 -5.57
N GLU A 192 9.34 10.06 -6.80
CA GLU A 192 9.62 9.15 -7.92
C GLU A 192 11.12 9.13 -8.25
N ILE A 193 11.72 10.31 -8.51
CA ILE A 193 13.16 10.44 -8.80
C ILE A 193 14.00 9.84 -7.68
N LEU A 194 13.67 10.18 -6.43
CA LEU A 194 14.36 9.68 -5.26
C LEU A 194 14.27 8.15 -5.18
N THR A 195 13.07 7.61 -5.33
CA THR A 195 12.82 6.18 -5.19
C THR A 195 13.50 5.38 -6.29
N SER A 196 13.38 5.80 -7.56
CA SER A 196 14.07 5.15 -8.67
C SER A 196 15.59 5.15 -8.45
N ARG A 197 16.17 6.27 -8.01
CA ARG A 197 17.60 6.35 -7.70
C ARG A 197 18.00 5.38 -6.59
N LEU A 198 17.23 5.32 -5.49
CA LEU A 198 17.52 4.43 -4.36
C LEU A 198 17.42 2.96 -4.77
N ILE A 199 16.39 2.58 -5.53
CA ILE A 199 16.19 1.22 -6.04
C ILE A 199 17.35 0.83 -6.97
N THR A 200 17.68 1.64 -7.97
CA THR A 200 18.78 1.33 -8.89
C THR A 200 20.09 1.10 -8.15
N GLN A 201 20.44 1.99 -7.22
CA GLN A 201 21.70 1.86 -6.50
C GLN A 201 21.71 0.67 -5.52
N VAL A 202 20.59 0.34 -4.89
CA VAL A 202 20.53 -0.82 -3.99
C VAL A 202 20.56 -2.13 -4.78
N SER A 203 19.89 -2.16 -5.93
CA SER A 203 19.92 -3.28 -6.89
C SER A 203 21.33 -3.54 -7.41
N GLU A 204 22.05 -2.49 -7.81
CA GLU A 204 23.46 -2.59 -8.23
C GLU A 204 24.36 -3.09 -7.08
N LYS A 205 24.20 -2.53 -5.87
CA LYS A 205 25.06 -2.86 -4.73
C LYS A 205 24.83 -4.26 -4.18
N LEU A 206 23.58 -4.72 -4.18
CA LEU A 206 23.18 -6.01 -3.61
C LEU A 206 23.02 -7.11 -4.66
N ASN A 207 23.20 -6.76 -5.95
CA ASN A 207 22.98 -7.64 -7.10
C ASN A 207 21.57 -8.26 -7.10
N ILE A 208 20.56 -7.40 -6.91
CA ILE A 208 19.14 -7.74 -6.90
C ILE A 208 18.49 -7.12 -8.13
N ASP A 209 17.62 -7.85 -8.83
CA ASP A 209 16.85 -7.24 -9.91
C ASP A 209 15.99 -6.10 -9.37
N THR A 210 16.03 -4.95 -10.04
CA THR A 210 15.15 -3.81 -9.77
C THR A 210 13.67 -4.20 -9.75
N SER A 211 13.26 -5.20 -10.55
CA SER A 211 11.89 -5.71 -10.58
C SER A 211 11.45 -6.40 -9.28
N SER A 212 12.41 -6.91 -8.49
CA SER A 212 12.18 -7.56 -7.20
C SER A 212 11.93 -6.58 -6.05
N ILE A 213 12.07 -5.28 -6.29
CA ILE A 213 11.75 -4.19 -5.34
C ILE A 213 10.62 -3.36 -5.92
N ARG A 214 9.38 -3.69 -5.54
CA ARG A 214 8.19 -2.97 -6.02
C ARG A 214 7.89 -1.81 -5.08
N ASN A 215 7.53 -0.65 -5.63
CA ASN A 215 7.15 0.51 -4.83
C ASN A 215 5.81 1.12 -5.26
N GLN A 216 5.13 1.78 -4.32
CA GLN A 216 3.91 2.56 -4.54
C GLN A 216 4.07 3.92 -3.88
N ILE A 217 3.78 4.99 -4.61
CA ILE A 217 3.90 6.37 -4.11
C ILE A 217 2.51 6.90 -3.76
N ILE A 218 2.30 7.25 -2.49
CA ILE A 218 1.08 7.82 -1.95
C ILE A 218 1.34 9.29 -1.62
N THR A 219 0.60 10.20 -2.24
CA THR A 219 0.87 11.63 -2.10
C THR A 219 -0.26 12.39 -1.47
N PHE A 220 0.07 13.22 -0.49
CA PHE A 220 -0.88 14.03 0.24
C PHE A 220 -0.56 15.50 -0.02
N LYS A 221 -1.27 16.10 -0.99
CA LYS A 221 -1.16 17.54 -1.30
C LYS A 221 -1.71 18.41 -0.17
N ARG A 222 -2.67 17.88 0.60
CA ARG A 222 -3.25 18.49 1.80
C ARG A 222 -3.76 17.37 2.70
N ILE A 223 -3.32 17.34 3.94
CA ILE A 223 -3.81 16.35 4.93
C ILE A 223 -4.87 17.05 5.76
N GLU A 224 -6.11 16.57 5.75
CA GLU A 224 -7.21 17.24 6.46
C GLU A 224 -7.40 16.66 7.87
N SER A 225 -7.23 15.34 8.05
CA SER A 225 -7.28 14.68 9.36
C SER A 225 -6.12 13.68 9.57
N ASP A 226 -5.72 13.50 10.84
CA ASP A 226 -4.63 12.57 11.20
C ASP A 226 -5.09 11.11 10.94
N SER A 227 -6.37 10.84 11.19
CA SER A 227 -7.04 9.57 10.88
C SER A 227 -7.04 9.28 9.38
N GLU A 228 -7.48 10.21 8.51
CA GLU A 228 -7.51 9.98 7.07
C GLU A 228 -6.11 9.69 6.47
N PHE A 229 -5.06 10.28 7.04
CA PHE A 229 -3.68 10.00 6.61
C PHE A 229 -3.26 8.58 7.00
N ILE A 230 -3.48 8.20 8.26
CA ILE A 230 -3.14 6.86 8.77
C ILE A 230 -4.01 5.80 8.09
N ASP A 231 -5.30 6.06 7.92
CA ASP A 231 -6.24 5.17 7.26
C ASP A 231 -5.86 4.97 5.80
N LYS A 232 -5.48 6.02 5.05
CA LYS A 232 -4.99 5.85 3.67
C LYS A 232 -3.68 5.07 3.58
N ILE A 233 -2.78 5.21 4.56
CA ILE A 233 -1.55 4.40 4.61
C ILE A 233 -1.89 2.95 4.93
N LYS A 234 -2.75 2.70 5.94
CA LYS A 234 -3.24 1.37 6.28
C LYS A 234 -3.94 0.74 5.07
N ASP A 235 -4.91 1.42 4.48
CA ASP A 235 -5.61 1.01 3.27
C ASP A 235 -4.65 0.73 2.11
N SER A 236 -3.56 1.49 1.96
CA SER A 236 -2.57 1.27 0.91
C SER A 236 -1.65 0.07 1.19
N ILE A 237 -1.23 -0.11 2.44
CA ILE A 237 -0.54 -1.32 2.92
C ILE A 237 -1.44 -2.55 2.74
N HIS A 238 -2.75 -2.35 2.89
CA HIS A 238 -3.81 -3.32 2.65
C HIS A 238 -4.29 -3.39 1.19
N LYS A 239 -3.88 -2.50 0.27
CA LYS A 239 -4.38 -2.48 -1.12
C LYS A 239 -3.61 -3.37 -2.09
N LYS A 240 -2.35 -3.73 -1.81
CA LYS A 240 -1.74 -4.93 -2.44
C LYS A 240 -2.23 -6.24 -1.84
N TYR A 241 -2.80 -6.16 -0.66
CA TYR A 241 -3.67 -7.19 -0.10
C TYR A 241 -4.96 -7.29 -0.93
N PHE A 242 -5.45 -6.28 -1.65
CA PHE A 242 -6.74 -6.42 -2.34
C PHE A 242 -6.74 -7.43 -3.52
N GLU A 243 -5.63 -7.55 -4.26
CA GLU A 243 -5.52 -8.55 -5.35
C GLU A 243 -5.03 -9.93 -4.84
N ILE A 244 -4.19 -9.96 -3.79
CA ILE A 244 -3.66 -11.21 -3.21
C ILE A 244 -4.62 -11.80 -2.16
N ASN A 245 -5.25 -10.98 -1.31
CA ASN A 245 -6.36 -11.38 -0.43
C ASN A 245 -7.65 -11.66 -1.17
N ARG A 246 -7.91 -11.15 -2.37
CA ARG A 246 -9.12 -11.60 -3.08
C ARG A 246 -9.15 -13.12 -3.25
N ASN A 247 -7.97 -13.70 -3.51
CA ASN A 247 -7.77 -15.14 -3.56
C ASN A 247 -7.52 -15.75 -2.16
N ILE A 248 -6.72 -15.13 -1.28
CA ILE A 248 -6.45 -15.68 0.07
C ILE A 248 -7.66 -15.59 1.02
N ASP A 249 -8.40 -14.46 1.06
CA ASP A 249 -9.66 -14.37 1.80
C ASP A 249 -10.67 -15.36 1.21
N PHE A 250 -10.79 -15.50 -0.13
CA PHE A 250 -11.66 -16.53 -0.66
C PHE A 250 -11.23 -17.92 -0.18
N ASP A 251 -9.96 -18.29 -0.27
CA ASP A 251 -9.50 -19.62 0.16
C ASP A 251 -9.66 -19.87 1.66
N ILE A 252 -9.56 -18.82 2.51
CA ILE A 252 -9.84 -18.90 3.95
C ILE A 252 -11.33 -19.09 4.22
N TRP A 253 -12.18 -18.35 3.51
CA TRP A 253 -13.64 -18.35 3.70
C TRP A 253 -14.37 -19.34 2.80
N LYS A 254 -13.66 -20.08 1.94
CA LYS A 254 -14.23 -20.96 0.90
C LYS A 254 -15.15 -21.99 1.52
N ASP A 255 -14.69 -22.63 2.60
CA ASP A 255 -15.45 -23.67 3.27
C ASP A 255 -16.72 -23.11 3.91
N GLU A 256 -16.65 -21.91 4.50
CA GLU A 256 -17.80 -21.23 5.10
C GLU A 256 -18.79 -20.70 4.05
N LEU A 257 -18.28 -20.14 2.96
CA LEU A 257 -19.08 -19.71 1.82
C LEU A 257 -19.78 -20.92 1.18
N PHE A 258 -19.04 -22.00 0.93
CA PHE A 258 -19.59 -23.18 0.28
C PHE A 258 -20.58 -23.87 1.23
N ALA A 259 -20.31 -23.88 2.54
CA ALA A 259 -21.25 -24.33 3.57
C ALA A 259 -22.57 -23.55 3.56
N GLU A 260 -22.55 -22.24 3.29
CA GLU A 260 -23.77 -21.43 3.13
C GLU A 260 -24.68 -21.96 2.01
N PHE A 261 -24.11 -22.62 1.01
CA PHE A 261 -24.79 -23.06 -0.22
C PHE A 261 -24.81 -24.59 -0.45
N ILE A 262 -24.54 -25.40 0.60
CA ILE A 262 -24.62 -26.87 0.52
C ILE A 262 -26.06 -27.34 0.28
N GLU A 263 -27.01 -26.76 0.99
CA GLU A 263 -28.44 -27.01 0.80
C GLU A 263 -28.94 -25.97 -0.20
N GLY A 264 -29.18 -26.34 -1.45
CA GLY A 264 -29.49 -25.39 -2.53
C GLY A 264 -30.41 -24.25 -2.11
N LYS A 265 -29.99 -23.01 -2.37
CA LYS A 265 -30.71 -21.79 -1.97
C LYS A 265 -31.02 -20.94 -3.19
N THR A 266 -32.17 -20.28 -3.16
CA THR A 266 -32.41 -19.15 -4.07
C THR A 266 -31.64 -17.94 -3.53
N ILE A 267 -30.68 -17.45 -4.31
CA ILE A 267 -29.90 -16.26 -4.00
C ILE A 267 -30.18 -15.18 -5.04
N ARG A 268 -29.98 -13.92 -4.64
CA ARG A 268 -29.96 -12.81 -5.58
C ARG A 268 -28.55 -12.64 -6.12
N ILE A 269 -28.42 -12.71 -7.44
CA ILE A 269 -27.18 -12.43 -8.14
C ILE A 269 -27.31 -11.14 -8.96
N PHE A 270 -26.17 -10.55 -9.27
CA PHE A 270 -26.03 -9.23 -9.85
C PHE A 270 -25.04 -9.28 -11.01
N ASN A 271 -25.31 -8.48 -12.04
CA ASN A 271 -24.48 -8.31 -13.22
C ASN A 271 -24.53 -6.84 -13.67
N ARG A 272 -23.55 -6.35 -14.42
CA ARG A 272 -23.44 -4.94 -14.86
C ARG A 272 -23.49 -4.79 -16.39
N TYR A 273 -24.67 -4.96 -16.97
CA TYR A 273 -24.79 -4.81 -18.41
C TYR A 273 -24.71 -3.33 -18.85
N ARG A 274 -23.65 -2.96 -19.57
CA ARG A 274 -23.40 -1.57 -20.03
C ARG A 274 -23.42 -0.53 -18.91
N GLY A 275 -22.92 -0.91 -17.74
CA GLY A 275 -22.91 -0.08 -16.54
C GLY A 275 -24.22 -0.12 -15.74
N LEU A 276 -25.30 -0.71 -16.26
CA LEU A 276 -26.56 -0.90 -15.53
C LEU A 276 -26.47 -2.14 -14.61
N LEU A 277 -26.70 -1.95 -13.31
CA LEU A 277 -26.80 -3.06 -12.37
C LEU A 277 -28.13 -3.81 -12.57
N ILE A 278 -28.05 -5.07 -12.93
CA ILE A 278 -29.19 -5.96 -13.15
C ILE A 278 -29.12 -7.07 -12.12
N SER A 279 -30.17 -7.17 -11.30
CA SER A 279 -30.30 -8.22 -10.28
C SER A 279 -31.34 -9.25 -10.67
N HIS A 280 -31.12 -10.51 -10.31
CA HIS A 280 -32.10 -11.57 -10.47
C HIS A 280 -31.93 -12.66 -9.42
N ASP A 281 -33.00 -13.42 -9.18
CA ASP A 281 -32.95 -14.55 -8.27
C ASP A 281 -32.58 -15.82 -9.08
N ALA A 282 -31.65 -16.60 -8.56
CA ALA A 282 -31.15 -17.85 -9.16
C ALA A 282 -30.92 -18.89 -8.05
N ASP A 283 -31.02 -20.17 -8.38
CA ASP A 283 -30.77 -21.24 -7.43
C ASP A 283 -29.29 -21.61 -7.46
N ILE A 284 -28.59 -21.44 -6.34
CA ILE A 284 -27.20 -21.83 -6.20
C ILE A 284 -27.10 -23.20 -5.54
N VAL A 285 -26.27 -24.07 -6.12
CA VAL A 285 -26.04 -25.44 -5.65
C VAL A 285 -24.54 -25.72 -5.69
N LEU A 286 -24.00 -26.27 -4.60
CA LEU A 286 -22.64 -26.80 -4.60
C LEU A 286 -22.63 -28.23 -5.18
N LYS A 287 -21.90 -28.45 -6.28
CA LYS A 287 -21.77 -29.76 -6.92
C LYS A 287 -20.34 -29.97 -7.40
N ASN A 288 -19.73 -31.10 -7.01
CA ASN A 288 -18.35 -31.44 -7.36
C ASN A 288 -17.35 -30.29 -7.04
N GLU A 289 -17.47 -29.69 -5.85
CA GLU A 289 -16.66 -28.55 -5.40
C GLU A 289 -16.77 -27.28 -6.26
N LYS A 290 -17.80 -27.19 -7.10
CA LYS A 290 -18.13 -25.98 -7.87
C LYS A 290 -19.50 -25.44 -7.48
N LEU A 291 -19.62 -24.12 -7.42
CA LEU A 291 -20.92 -23.48 -7.29
C LEU A 291 -21.56 -23.39 -8.67
N GLU A 292 -22.75 -23.95 -8.77
CA GLU A 292 -23.57 -23.97 -9.96
C GLU A 292 -24.81 -23.11 -9.73
N LEU A 293 -25.11 -22.23 -10.68
CA LEU A 293 -26.35 -21.47 -10.73
C LEU A 293 -27.31 -22.14 -11.72
N HIS A 294 -28.53 -22.34 -11.25
CA HIS A 294 -29.64 -22.96 -11.97
C HIS A 294 -30.84 -22.00 -12.01
N ASN A 295 -31.82 -22.33 -12.85
CA ASN A 295 -33.06 -21.58 -13.01
C ASN A 295 -32.85 -20.10 -13.38
N ILE A 296 -31.75 -19.83 -14.09
CA ILE A 296 -31.41 -18.50 -14.58
C ILE A 296 -32.29 -18.21 -15.80
N ARG A 297 -32.94 -17.04 -15.81
CA ARG A 297 -33.75 -16.62 -16.94
C ARG A 297 -32.89 -16.46 -18.21
N PRO A 298 -33.42 -16.75 -19.42
CA PRO A 298 -32.63 -16.68 -20.67
C PRO A 298 -31.93 -15.34 -20.91
N LEU A 299 -32.58 -14.24 -20.54
CA LEU A 299 -32.01 -12.91 -20.65
C LEU A 299 -30.79 -12.71 -19.73
N GLN A 300 -30.91 -13.19 -18.50
CA GLN A 300 -29.83 -13.12 -17.52
C GLN A 300 -28.64 -13.97 -17.95
N LEU A 301 -28.88 -15.12 -18.58
CA LEU A 301 -27.81 -15.91 -19.18
C LEU A 301 -27.11 -15.16 -20.32
N SER A 302 -27.83 -14.45 -21.19
CA SER A 302 -27.24 -13.58 -22.22
C SER A 302 -26.31 -12.55 -21.60
N ILE A 303 -26.75 -11.87 -20.53
CA ILE A 303 -25.93 -10.91 -19.79
C ILE A 303 -24.68 -11.57 -19.21
N ILE A 304 -24.83 -12.68 -18.49
CA ILE A 304 -23.72 -13.41 -17.87
C ILE A 304 -22.71 -13.88 -18.94
N SER A 305 -23.19 -14.33 -20.11
CA SER A 305 -22.32 -14.76 -21.21
C SER A 305 -21.46 -13.63 -21.80
N LYS A 306 -21.91 -12.38 -21.67
CA LYS A 306 -21.16 -11.20 -22.14
C LYS A 306 -20.12 -10.76 -21.09
N GLU A 307 -20.47 -10.85 -19.80
CA GLU A 307 -19.57 -10.45 -18.71
C GLU A 307 -18.56 -11.53 -18.28
N MET A 308 -18.90 -12.80 -18.50
CA MET A 308 -18.16 -13.97 -18.02
C MET A 308 -17.90 -13.96 -16.49
N ALA A 309 -18.74 -13.26 -15.74
CA ALA A 309 -18.73 -13.22 -14.28
C ALA A 309 -20.12 -12.89 -13.75
N THR A 310 -20.35 -13.14 -12.47
CA THR A 310 -21.54 -12.67 -11.74
C THR A 310 -21.21 -12.41 -10.28
N TYR A 311 -22.04 -11.63 -9.61
CA TYR A 311 -21.82 -11.20 -8.24
C TYR A 311 -22.99 -11.61 -7.34
N PHE A 312 -22.73 -11.94 -6.08
CA PHE A 312 -23.76 -12.26 -5.11
C PHE A 312 -23.32 -11.87 -3.70
N TYR A 313 -24.27 -11.87 -2.76
CA TYR A 313 -24.00 -11.52 -1.36
C TYR A 313 -24.00 -12.76 -0.47
N SER A 314 -22.93 -12.95 0.31
CA SER A 314 -22.91 -13.93 1.38
C SER A 314 -23.42 -13.30 2.66
N SER A 315 -24.50 -13.87 3.19
CA SER A 315 -25.10 -13.41 4.44
C SER A 315 -24.25 -13.78 5.65
N THR A 316 -23.58 -14.95 5.58
CA THR A 316 -22.68 -15.45 6.63
C THR A 316 -21.44 -14.58 6.77
N LEU A 317 -20.82 -14.20 5.65
CA LEU A 317 -19.59 -13.40 5.66
C LEU A 317 -19.86 -11.90 5.75
N GLY A 318 -21.07 -11.46 5.39
CA GLY A 318 -21.39 -10.04 5.27
C GLY A 318 -20.65 -9.36 4.11
N LYS A 319 -20.35 -10.10 3.04
CA LYS A 319 -19.49 -9.69 1.93
C LYS A 319 -20.16 -9.93 0.58
N ALA A 320 -19.77 -9.12 -0.41
CA ALA A 320 -20.07 -9.40 -1.81
C ALA A 320 -18.99 -10.33 -2.38
N VAL A 321 -19.40 -11.25 -3.24
CA VAL A 321 -18.55 -12.25 -3.89
C VAL A 321 -18.75 -12.12 -5.39
N ARG A 322 -17.67 -12.14 -6.16
CA ARG A 322 -17.72 -12.35 -7.62
C ARG A 322 -17.28 -13.77 -7.91
N GLY A 323 -18.01 -14.46 -8.78
CA GLY A 323 -17.60 -15.73 -9.37
C GLY A 323 -17.37 -15.54 -10.87
N GLU A 324 -16.26 -16.07 -11.38
CA GLU A 324 -16.02 -16.16 -12.82
C GLU A 324 -16.80 -17.33 -13.41
N VAL A 325 -17.20 -17.19 -14.66
CA VAL A 325 -17.96 -18.23 -15.37
C VAL A 325 -16.99 -19.23 -15.99
N ASP A 326 -16.94 -20.44 -15.43
CA ASP A 326 -16.19 -21.56 -16.01
C ASP A 326 -16.91 -22.17 -17.20
N ASN A 327 -18.23 -22.33 -17.09
CA ASN A 327 -19.06 -22.95 -18.10
C ASN A 327 -20.49 -22.38 -18.06
N LEU A 328 -21.11 -22.25 -19.22
CA LEU A 328 -22.45 -21.70 -19.37
C LEU A 328 -23.22 -22.52 -20.42
N ASP A 329 -24.36 -23.10 -20.00
CA ASP A 329 -25.25 -23.87 -20.87
C ASP A 329 -26.60 -23.15 -20.98
N MET A 330 -26.77 -22.43 -22.09
CA MET A 330 -27.98 -21.68 -22.42
C MET A 330 -29.23 -22.58 -22.46
N LYS A 331 -29.11 -23.84 -22.89
CA LYS A 331 -30.26 -24.74 -23.05
C LYS A 331 -30.76 -25.25 -21.71
N LYS A 332 -29.85 -25.49 -20.77
CA LYS A 332 -30.18 -25.97 -19.43
C LYS A 332 -30.37 -24.85 -18.40
N SER A 333 -30.22 -23.59 -18.83
CA SER A 333 -30.30 -22.43 -17.95
C SER A 333 -29.35 -22.50 -16.76
N PHE A 334 -28.10 -22.81 -17.09
CA PHE A 334 -27.10 -23.28 -16.16
C PHE A 334 -25.79 -22.51 -16.31
N VAL A 335 -25.18 -22.16 -15.18
CA VAL A 335 -23.85 -21.55 -15.12
C VAL A 335 -23.03 -22.25 -14.03
N SER A 336 -21.86 -22.76 -14.38
CA SER A 336 -20.87 -23.21 -13.42
C SER A 336 -19.86 -22.09 -13.20
N MET A 337 -19.60 -21.78 -11.93
CA MET A 337 -18.66 -20.74 -11.55
C MET A 337 -17.36 -21.35 -11.02
N GLY A 338 -16.26 -20.69 -11.36
CA GLY A 338 -14.92 -20.92 -10.81
C GLY A 338 -14.30 -19.58 -10.41
N ASN A 339 -13.08 -19.62 -9.88
CA ASN A 339 -12.29 -18.45 -9.45
C ASN A 339 -13.11 -17.35 -8.76
N PHE A 340 -13.21 -17.45 -7.45
CA PHE A 340 -14.03 -16.53 -6.68
C PHE A 340 -13.16 -15.46 -6.03
N GLU A 341 -13.73 -14.28 -5.88
CA GLU A 341 -13.08 -13.17 -5.20
C GLU A 341 -14.08 -12.43 -4.30
N ILE A 342 -13.63 -12.02 -3.12
CA ILE A 342 -14.41 -11.10 -2.28
C ILE A 342 -14.30 -9.70 -2.87
N VAL A 343 -15.43 -9.02 -3.05
CA VAL A 343 -15.49 -7.69 -3.66
C VAL A 343 -16.14 -6.70 -2.71
N ASP A 344 -15.92 -5.41 -2.97
CA ASP A 344 -16.61 -4.37 -2.21
C ASP A 344 -18.12 -4.50 -2.41
N ILE A 345 -18.89 -4.36 -1.32
CA ILE A 345 -20.35 -4.39 -1.35
C ILE A 345 -20.93 -3.29 -2.26
N GLU A 346 -20.18 -2.22 -2.53
CA GLU A 346 -20.53 -1.17 -3.49
C GLU A 346 -20.71 -1.71 -4.93
N TYR A 347 -20.08 -2.83 -5.30
CA TYR A 347 -20.26 -3.42 -6.63
C TYR A 347 -21.70 -3.90 -6.88
N ILE A 348 -22.37 -4.36 -5.82
CA ILE A 348 -23.74 -4.92 -5.86
C ILE A 348 -24.77 -4.00 -5.19
N LYS A 349 -24.35 -2.92 -4.55
CA LYS A 349 -25.25 -1.89 -4.03
C LYS A 349 -25.56 -0.87 -5.11
N ASN A 350 -26.84 -0.58 -5.30
CA ASN A 350 -27.29 0.58 -6.07
C ASN A 350 -26.99 1.86 -5.29
N ASN A 351 -25.76 2.36 -5.34
CA ASN A 351 -25.51 3.77 -5.09
C ASN A 351 -25.94 4.52 -6.35
N ASN A 352 -27.21 4.91 -6.40
CA ASN A 352 -27.86 5.62 -7.52
C ASN A 352 -27.10 6.90 -7.97
N ASN A 353 -26.12 7.40 -7.20
CA ASN A 353 -25.40 8.63 -7.52
C ASN A 353 -24.17 8.43 -8.40
N ASN A 354 -23.55 7.24 -8.45
CA ASN A 354 -22.24 7.06 -9.10
C ASN A 354 -22.22 6.00 -10.21
N MET A 355 -23.39 5.49 -10.62
CA MET A 355 -23.44 4.50 -11.69
C MET A 355 -23.22 5.19 -13.04
N LYS A 356 -22.05 4.99 -13.64
CA LYS A 356 -21.76 5.43 -15.00
C LYS A 356 -22.36 4.44 -16.01
N LEU A 357 -23.14 4.93 -16.96
CA LEU A 357 -23.62 4.14 -18.09
C LEU A 357 -22.60 4.20 -19.22
N ILE A 358 -22.36 3.07 -19.89
CA ILE A 358 -21.53 3.02 -21.09
C ILE A 358 -22.30 3.67 -22.25
N ILE A 359 -21.64 4.60 -22.93
CA ILE A 359 -22.15 5.37 -24.05
C ILE A 359 -21.58 4.80 -25.35
N GLU A 360 -22.37 4.03 -26.08
CA GLU A 360 -21.90 3.36 -27.31
C GLU A 360 -21.86 4.28 -28.53
N ASN A 361 -22.74 5.27 -28.57
CA ASN A 361 -22.79 6.26 -29.65
C ASN A 361 -21.76 7.33 -29.34
N GLY A 362 -20.49 7.10 -29.67
CA GLY A 362 -19.36 7.98 -29.34
C GLY A 362 -19.71 9.46 -29.43
N ILE A 363 -19.97 10.07 -28.28
CA ILE A 363 -20.36 11.48 -28.20
C ILE A 363 -19.08 12.29 -28.16
N ASP A 364 -18.90 13.17 -29.13
CA ASP A 364 -17.75 14.06 -29.13
C ASP A 364 -17.82 14.98 -27.90
N ALA A 365 -16.70 15.00 -27.19
CA ALA A 365 -16.48 15.82 -26.01
C ALA A 365 -15.18 16.60 -26.16
N THR A 366 -15.16 17.81 -25.61
CA THR A 366 -13.98 18.67 -25.61
C THR A 366 -13.61 19.03 -24.18
N LEU A 367 -12.37 18.73 -23.80
CA LEU A 367 -11.80 19.11 -22.51
C LEU A 367 -10.83 20.28 -22.73
N SER A 368 -10.91 21.34 -21.95
CA SER A 368 -10.04 22.51 -22.10
C SER A 368 -9.73 23.18 -20.77
N ASP A 369 -8.50 23.65 -20.58
CA ASP A 369 -8.08 24.48 -19.44
C ASP A 369 -7.87 25.96 -19.81
N GLY A 370 -8.28 26.37 -21.01
CA GLY A 370 -8.13 27.72 -21.55
C GLY A 370 -6.97 27.85 -22.54
N ASP A 371 -5.84 27.19 -22.27
CA ASP A 371 -4.65 27.22 -23.14
C ASP A 371 -4.61 26.01 -24.08
N GLN A 372 -5.12 24.87 -23.62
CA GLN A 372 -5.18 23.63 -24.39
C GLN A 372 -6.62 23.19 -24.61
N ILE A 373 -6.84 22.50 -25.74
CA ILE A 373 -8.12 21.91 -26.11
C ILE A 373 -7.86 20.48 -26.56
N LEU A 374 -8.46 19.51 -25.85
CA LEU A 374 -8.40 18.10 -26.15
C LEU A 374 -9.76 17.62 -26.64
N LYS A 375 -9.77 17.00 -27.83
CA LYS A 375 -10.95 16.36 -28.39
C LYS A 375 -10.93 14.88 -28.01
N ALA A 376 -12.01 14.42 -27.39
CA ALA A 376 -12.17 13.05 -26.94
C ALA A 376 -13.59 12.58 -27.26
N SER A 377 -13.86 11.30 -27.04
CA SER A 377 -15.21 10.75 -27.09
C SER A 377 -15.65 10.36 -25.68
N LEU A 378 -16.91 10.61 -25.36
CA LEU A 378 -17.53 10.17 -24.13
C LEU A 378 -17.71 8.65 -24.16
N PHE A 379 -17.12 7.95 -23.19
CA PHE A 379 -17.22 6.50 -23.05
C PHE A 379 -18.21 6.10 -21.96
N GLU A 380 -18.21 6.79 -20.83
CA GLU A 380 -19.18 6.56 -19.75
C GLU A 380 -19.67 7.88 -19.15
N LEU A 381 -20.90 7.86 -18.62
CA LEU A 381 -21.53 9.03 -18.05
C LEU A 381 -22.40 8.68 -16.83
N SER A 382 -22.22 9.43 -15.74
CA SER A 382 -23.15 9.55 -14.60
C SER A 382 -23.63 11.01 -14.48
N LEU A 383 -24.29 11.35 -13.37
CA LEU A 383 -24.77 12.72 -13.13
C LEU A 383 -23.63 13.72 -12.83
N ASP A 384 -22.54 13.26 -12.22
CA ASP A 384 -21.44 14.09 -11.73
C ASP A 384 -20.05 13.58 -12.15
N GLU A 385 -19.97 12.46 -12.87
CA GLU A 385 -18.73 11.90 -13.39
C GLU A 385 -18.88 11.41 -14.83
N LEU A 386 -17.77 11.42 -15.56
CA LEU A 386 -17.70 10.85 -16.90
C LEU A 386 -16.32 10.31 -17.18
N THR A 387 -16.27 9.41 -18.17
CA THR A 387 -15.05 8.79 -18.67
C THR A 387 -14.88 9.20 -20.12
N LEU A 388 -13.76 9.81 -20.47
CA LEU A 388 -13.38 10.16 -21.83
C LEU A 388 -12.39 9.16 -22.39
N VAL A 389 -12.48 8.90 -23.70
CA VAL A 389 -11.52 8.09 -24.44
C VAL A 389 -10.90 8.88 -25.58
N LEU A 390 -9.61 8.67 -25.77
CA LEU A 390 -8.83 9.29 -26.83
C LEU A 390 -7.64 8.39 -27.22
N PRO A 391 -7.08 8.55 -28.44
CA PRO A 391 -5.89 7.81 -28.83
C PRO A 391 -4.70 8.11 -27.90
N THR A 392 -3.96 7.10 -27.45
CA THR A 392 -2.79 7.26 -26.57
C THR A 392 -1.68 8.13 -27.18
N SER A 393 -1.67 8.30 -28.50
CA SER A 393 -0.75 9.20 -29.20
C SER A 393 -0.95 10.68 -28.88
N GLN A 394 -2.11 11.06 -28.33
CA GLN A 394 -2.36 12.42 -27.87
C GLN A 394 -1.82 12.60 -26.45
N LEU A 395 -0.91 13.57 -26.29
CA LEU A 395 -0.40 13.95 -24.98
C LEU A 395 -1.51 14.66 -24.19
N VAL A 396 -1.76 14.16 -22.97
CA VAL A 396 -2.68 14.79 -22.02
C VAL A 396 -1.86 15.63 -21.05
N ASP A 397 -1.82 16.93 -21.29
CA ASP A 397 -1.16 17.92 -20.43
C ASP A 397 -2.15 18.96 -19.87
N ILE A 398 -3.45 18.62 -19.90
CA ILE A 398 -4.52 19.47 -19.38
C ILE A 398 -4.42 19.58 -17.86
N SER A 399 -4.57 20.81 -17.37
CA SER A 399 -4.59 21.11 -15.94
C SER A 399 -5.66 20.31 -15.18
N LYS A 400 -5.44 20.07 -13.87
CA LYS A 400 -6.43 19.37 -13.03
C LYS A 400 -7.79 20.06 -12.98
N ASN A 401 -7.86 21.36 -13.21
CA ASN A 401 -9.10 22.12 -13.26
C ASN A 401 -9.33 22.59 -14.70
N CYS A 402 -10.36 22.08 -15.33
CA CYS A 402 -10.68 22.33 -16.73
C CYS A 402 -12.17 22.62 -16.89
N TYR A 403 -12.59 22.80 -18.12
CA TYR A 403 -13.98 22.79 -18.54
C TYR A 403 -14.17 21.66 -19.51
N ILE A 404 -15.33 21.02 -19.44
CA ILE A 404 -15.76 20.06 -20.44
C ILE A 404 -16.98 20.59 -21.18
N GLU A 405 -17.03 20.28 -22.47
CA GLU A 405 -18.12 20.61 -23.37
C GLU A 405 -18.53 19.37 -24.17
N PHE A 406 -19.81 19.01 -24.15
CA PHE A 406 -20.38 17.90 -24.92
C PHE A 406 -21.88 18.13 -25.18
N SER A 407 -22.47 17.44 -26.17
CA SER A 407 -23.87 17.64 -26.53
C SER A 407 -24.69 16.37 -26.30
N LEU A 408 -25.79 16.49 -25.55
CA LEU A 408 -26.76 15.42 -25.33
C LEU A 408 -28.12 15.81 -25.92
N ASN A 409 -28.62 15.03 -26.88
CA ASN A 409 -29.91 15.27 -27.53
C ASN A 409 -30.07 16.71 -28.06
N GLY A 410 -28.99 17.30 -28.59
CA GLY A 410 -28.97 18.66 -29.10
C GLY A 410 -28.76 19.76 -28.05
N ASN A 411 -28.64 19.41 -26.76
CA ASN A 411 -28.34 20.36 -25.69
C ASN A 411 -26.83 20.38 -25.42
N LEU A 412 -26.21 21.54 -25.62
CA LEU A 412 -24.81 21.76 -25.30
C LEU A 412 -24.63 21.92 -23.80
N ILE A 413 -23.87 21.01 -23.19
CA ILE A 413 -23.52 21.04 -21.77
C ILE A 413 -22.10 21.55 -21.66
N LYS A 414 -21.91 22.59 -20.84
CA LYS A 414 -20.60 23.16 -20.54
C LYS A 414 -20.43 23.26 -19.04
N SER A 415 -19.44 22.55 -18.49
CA SER A 415 -19.33 22.36 -17.06
C SER A 415 -17.88 22.47 -16.59
N PRO A 416 -17.62 23.11 -15.42
CA PRO A 416 -16.35 22.94 -14.73
C PRO A 416 -16.06 21.45 -14.50
N ALA A 417 -14.84 21.06 -14.79
CA ALA A 417 -14.37 19.69 -14.82
C ALA A 417 -13.08 19.55 -14.00
N GLN A 418 -12.92 18.40 -13.36
CA GLN A 418 -11.73 18.05 -12.63
C GLN A 418 -11.27 16.65 -13.02
N ILE A 419 -10.06 16.56 -13.57
CA ILE A 419 -9.45 15.26 -13.88
C ILE A 419 -9.13 14.53 -12.56
N ARG A 420 -9.67 13.33 -12.42
CA ARG A 420 -9.48 12.44 -11.27
C ARG A 420 -8.35 11.46 -11.54
N GLU A 421 -8.42 10.78 -12.67
CA GLU A 421 -7.53 9.70 -13.05
C GLU A 421 -7.31 9.70 -14.57
N ILE A 422 -6.13 9.25 -14.97
CA ILE A 422 -5.76 9.04 -16.37
C ILE A 422 -5.15 7.65 -16.46
N GLU A 423 -5.83 6.75 -17.14
CA GLU A 423 -5.35 5.39 -17.41
C GLU A 423 -4.89 5.29 -18.87
N ARG A 424 -3.61 5.02 -19.07
CA ARG A 424 -3.02 4.91 -20.42
C ARG A 424 -2.92 3.45 -20.83
N GLY A 425 -3.77 3.04 -21.77
CA GLY A 425 -3.66 1.78 -22.49
C GLY A 425 -2.70 1.87 -23.67
N LYS A 426 -2.48 0.73 -24.35
CA LYS A 426 -1.59 0.64 -25.52
C LYS A 426 -2.03 1.52 -26.69
N GLU A 427 -3.33 1.60 -26.94
CA GLU A 427 -3.92 2.32 -28.08
C GLU A 427 -4.85 3.46 -27.64
N ILE A 428 -5.48 3.30 -26.47
CA ILE A 428 -6.50 4.21 -25.94
C ILE A 428 -6.08 4.68 -24.55
N THR A 429 -6.30 5.96 -24.28
CA THR A 429 -6.20 6.56 -22.94
C THR A 429 -7.60 6.88 -22.44
N TYR A 430 -7.89 6.47 -21.21
CA TYR A 430 -9.11 6.79 -20.48
C TYR A 430 -8.83 7.95 -19.52
N ILE A 431 -9.73 8.93 -19.47
CA ILE A 431 -9.65 10.06 -18.55
C ILE A 431 -10.94 10.12 -17.74
N ASP A 432 -10.82 9.90 -16.44
CA ASP A 432 -11.92 10.07 -15.51
C ASP A 432 -12.03 11.52 -15.06
N VAL A 433 -13.21 12.09 -15.22
CA VAL A 433 -13.48 13.50 -14.99
C VAL A 433 -14.68 13.63 -14.06
N LYS A 434 -14.51 14.40 -13.00
CA LYS A 434 -15.62 14.87 -12.17
C LYS A 434 -16.13 16.19 -12.74
N ILE A 435 -17.44 16.34 -12.87
CA ILE A 435 -18.09 17.55 -13.39
C ILE A 435 -19.00 18.19 -12.34
N VAL A 436 -19.20 19.50 -12.43
CA VAL A 436 -20.14 20.24 -11.57
C VAL A 436 -21.18 20.94 -12.43
N THR A 437 -22.28 20.24 -12.69
CA THR A 437 -23.31 20.68 -13.64
C THR A 437 -24.32 21.64 -13.01
N SER A 438 -24.86 22.54 -13.82
CA SER A 438 -26.01 23.35 -13.40
C SER A 438 -27.24 22.46 -13.21
N PRO A 439 -28.26 22.87 -12.43
CA PRO A 439 -29.51 22.11 -12.29
C PRO A 439 -30.18 21.79 -13.64
N ASN A 440 -30.08 22.69 -14.61
CA ASN A 440 -30.63 22.48 -15.94
C ASN A 440 -29.85 21.41 -16.73
N ASP A 441 -28.52 21.49 -16.75
CA ASP A 441 -27.69 20.49 -17.43
C ASP A 441 -27.83 19.12 -16.78
N ASN A 442 -27.93 19.07 -15.45
CA ASN A 442 -28.16 17.84 -14.71
C ASN A 442 -29.51 17.19 -15.12
N MET A 443 -30.57 17.99 -15.31
CA MET A 443 -31.85 17.49 -15.83
C MET A 443 -31.70 16.88 -17.24
N HIS A 444 -30.91 17.50 -18.12
CA HIS A 444 -30.65 16.97 -19.46
C HIS A 444 -29.85 15.66 -19.42
N ILE A 445 -28.80 15.59 -18.60
CA ILE A 445 -28.00 14.37 -18.37
C ILE A 445 -28.90 13.26 -17.82
N SER A 446 -29.66 13.54 -16.76
CA SER A 446 -30.58 12.58 -16.15
C SER A 446 -31.61 12.05 -17.16
N THR A 447 -32.17 12.93 -18.00
CA THR A 447 -33.12 12.54 -19.05
C THR A 447 -32.46 11.63 -20.09
N TYR A 448 -31.24 11.97 -20.52
CA TYR A 448 -30.47 11.17 -21.45
C TYR A 448 -30.14 9.78 -20.86
N LEU A 449 -29.59 9.72 -19.64
CA LEU A 449 -29.29 8.45 -18.95
C LEU A 449 -30.54 7.58 -18.79
N SER A 450 -31.67 8.17 -18.40
CA SER A 450 -32.95 7.45 -18.29
C SER A 450 -33.38 6.87 -19.64
N SER A 451 -33.21 7.61 -20.73
CA SER A 451 -33.53 7.13 -22.08
C SER A 451 -32.64 5.96 -22.50
N GLN A 452 -31.33 6.02 -22.18
CA GLN A 452 -30.38 4.94 -22.45
C GLN A 452 -30.72 3.70 -21.62
N GLN A 453 -31.04 3.84 -20.33
CA GLN A 453 -31.49 2.72 -19.49
C GLN A 453 -32.74 2.05 -20.07
N MET A 454 -33.73 2.85 -20.51
CA MET A 454 -34.92 2.31 -21.14
C MET A 454 -34.64 1.61 -22.47
N GLN A 455 -33.68 2.10 -23.25
CA GLN A 455 -33.23 1.43 -24.47
C GLN A 455 -32.57 0.09 -24.15
N ILE A 456 -31.64 0.06 -23.19
CA ILE A 456 -31.00 -1.16 -22.70
C ILE A 456 -32.06 -2.18 -22.25
N ILE A 457 -33.05 -1.75 -21.47
CA ILE A 457 -34.15 -2.62 -21.02
C ILE A 457 -34.97 -3.15 -22.20
N LYS A 458 -35.21 -2.34 -23.25
CA LYS A 458 -35.92 -2.78 -24.46
C LYS A 458 -35.12 -3.78 -25.27
N GLU A 459 -33.83 -3.54 -25.48
CA GLU A 459 -32.92 -4.44 -26.19
C GLU A 459 -32.87 -5.80 -25.50
N LEU A 460 -32.67 -5.77 -24.18
CA LEU A 460 -32.71 -6.96 -23.33
C LEU A 460 -34.04 -7.73 -23.46
N LYS A 461 -35.18 -7.04 -23.56
CA LYS A 461 -36.47 -7.70 -23.81
C LYS A 461 -36.63 -8.26 -25.23
N SER A 462 -35.98 -7.67 -26.22
CA SER A 462 -36.07 -8.12 -27.62
C SER A 462 -35.18 -9.32 -27.95
N GLU A 463 -34.09 -9.52 -27.21
CA GLU A 463 -33.24 -10.72 -27.30
C GLU A 463 -33.96 -12.01 -26.83
N LEU A 464 -35.15 -11.89 -26.23
CA LEU A 464 -35.98 -13.00 -25.71
C LEU A 464 -37.00 -13.57 -26.71
N GLY A 465 -36.86 -13.26 -28.01
CA GLY A 465 -37.78 -13.65 -29.09
C GLY A 465 -38.33 -15.08 -29.00
#